data_AF-A0A852PBU7-F1
#
_entry.id   AF-A0A852PBU7-F1
#
_cell.length_a   1.000
_cell.length_b   1.000
_cell.length_c   1.000
_cell.angle_alpha   90.00
_cell.angle_beta   90.00
_cell.angle_gamma   90.00
#
_symmetry.space_group_name_H-M   'P 1'
#
loop_
_entity.id
_entity.type
_entity.pdbx_description
1 polymer ?
#
loop_
_entity_poly.entity_id
_entity_poly.type
_entity_poly.pdbx_seq_one_letter_code
_entity_poly.pdbx_strand_id
1 'polypeptide(L)' 'PPAGRGPAGMAAQVLHGGGAGANSANRWFDKTLQLVVGQDGTCGAVYDPAVIDGAVVAEMLDHAL' A
#
# COMPACT_ATOMS: atom_id res chain seq x y z
N PRO A 1 9.06 -18.77 5.41
CA PRO A 1 9.77 -17.47 5.56
C PRO A 1 8.88 -16.32 5.06
N PRO A 2 9.07 -15.09 5.56
CA PRO A 2 8.20 -13.95 5.25
C PRO A 2 8.47 -13.38 3.83
N ALA A 3 8.48 -14.25 2.82
CA ALA A 3 8.76 -14.00 1.41
C ALA A 3 7.91 -14.90 0.50
N GLY A 4 6.67 -15.21 0.92
CA GLY A 4 5.82 -16.25 0.30
C GLY A 4 4.72 -15.72 -0.62
N ARG A 5 4.59 -14.40 -0.77
CA ARG A 5 3.46 -13.79 -1.46
C ARG A 5 3.86 -13.41 -2.89
N GLY A 6 3.21 -14.03 -3.87
CA GLY A 6 3.41 -13.65 -5.29
C GLY A 6 2.95 -12.22 -5.58
N PRO A 7 3.27 -11.68 -6.77
CA PRO A 7 2.96 -10.28 -7.15
C PRO A 7 1.51 -9.86 -6.91
N ALA A 8 0.55 -10.71 -7.31
CA ALA A 8 -0.87 -10.45 -7.10
C ALA A 8 -1.25 -10.35 -5.60
N GLY A 9 -0.61 -11.17 -4.76
CA GLY A 9 -0.81 -11.10 -3.33
C GLY A 9 -0.25 -9.82 -2.73
N MET A 10 0.93 -9.37 -3.20
CA MET A 10 1.54 -8.12 -2.75
C MET A 10 0.67 -6.92 -3.14
N ALA A 11 0.17 -6.90 -4.39
CA ALA A 11 -0.78 -5.90 -4.84
C ALA A 11 -2.06 -5.89 -3.99
N ALA A 12 -2.66 -7.06 -3.71
CA ALA A 12 -3.83 -7.17 -2.84
C ALA A 12 -3.58 -6.66 -1.41
N GLN A 13 -2.37 -6.90 -0.87
CA GLN A 13 -1.97 -6.38 0.45
C GLN A 13 -1.93 -4.86 0.48
N VAL A 14 -1.40 -4.24 -0.57
CA VAL A 14 -1.33 -2.78 -0.68
C VAL A 14 -2.73 -2.22 -0.89
N LEU A 15 -3.47 -2.70 -1.90
CA LEU A 15 -4.76 -2.16 -2.31
C LEU A 15 -5.85 -2.26 -1.23
N HIS A 16 -5.96 -3.40 -0.55
CA HIS A 16 -7.07 -3.63 0.38
C HIS A 16 -6.68 -4.36 1.67
N GLY A 17 -5.42 -4.76 1.87
CA GLY A 17 -4.96 -5.37 3.12
C GLY A 17 -5.36 -6.82 3.35
N GLY A 18 -6.01 -7.49 2.38
CA GLY A 18 -6.29 -8.94 2.44
C GLY A 18 -7.46 -9.38 3.34
N GLY A 19 -8.29 -8.46 3.83
CA GLY A 19 -9.47 -8.74 4.65
C GLY A 19 -9.29 -8.44 6.15
N ALA A 20 -10.39 -8.49 6.90
CA ALA A 20 -10.42 -8.16 8.33
C ALA A 20 -9.54 -9.09 9.20
N GLY A 21 -9.36 -10.34 8.80
CA GLY A 21 -8.43 -11.28 9.46
C GLY A 21 -6.95 -11.09 9.10
N ALA A 22 -6.64 -10.11 8.25
CA ALA A 22 -5.29 -9.74 7.86
C ALA A 22 -5.02 -8.27 8.22
N ASN A 23 -4.80 -7.40 7.24
CA ASN A 23 -4.34 -6.03 7.46
C ASN A 23 -5.33 -4.95 7.01
N SER A 24 -6.57 -5.30 6.62
CA SER A 24 -7.56 -4.29 6.22
C SER A 24 -7.97 -3.36 7.37
N ALA A 25 -7.95 -3.85 8.61
CA ALA A 25 -8.23 -3.03 9.80
C ALA A 25 -7.07 -2.07 10.14
N ASN A 26 -5.86 -2.35 9.65
CA ASN A 26 -4.71 -1.47 9.77
C ASN A 26 -4.67 -0.48 8.59
N ARG A 27 -5.82 0.13 8.28
CA ARG A 27 -5.99 1.11 7.20
C ARG A 27 -6.89 2.25 7.64
N TRP A 28 -6.60 3.45 7.12
CA TRP A 28 -7.52 4.58 7.15
C TRP A 28 -7.71 5.09 5.71
N PHE A 29 -8.75 4.65 5.02
CA PHE A 29 -8.93 4.92 3.58
C PHE A 29 -9.33 6.37 3.27
N ASP A 30 -9.92 7.10 4.21
CA ASP A 30 -10.21 8.54 4.03
C ASP A 30 -8.95 9.42 4.05
N LYS A 31 -7.76 8.86 4.28
CA LYS A 31 -6.50 9.60 4.18
C LYS A 31 -5.97 9.57 2.75
N THR A 32 -5.61 10.74 2.24
CA THR A 32 -5.10 10.95 0.87
C THR A 32 -3.92 10.06 0.49
N LEU A 33 -2.99 9.79 1.40
CA LEU A 33 -1.82 8.94 1.16
C LEU A 33 -1.55 8.07 2.38
N GLN A 34 -1.31 6.78 2.13
CA GLN A 34 -1.01 5.79 3.15
C GLN A 34 0.13 4.88 2.68
N LEU A 35 1.24 4.90 3.42
CA LEU A 35 2.36 3.99 3.19
C LEU A 35 2.10 2.63 3.84
N VAL A 36 2.39 1.57 3.11
CA VAL A 36 2.35 0.19 3.57
C VAL A 36 3.78 -0.30 3.70
N VAL A 37 4.15 -0.71 4.91
CA VAL A 37 5.46 -1.33 5.22
C VAL A 37 5.19 -2.64 5.95
N GLY A 38 5.22 -3.74 5.20
CA GLY A 38 4.96 -5.08 5.71
C GLY A 38 6.19 -5.72 6.34
N GLN A 39 5.98 -6.52 7.39
CA GLN A 39 7.03 -7.35 7.99
C GLN A 39 7.58 -8.41 7.02
N ASP A 40 6.84 -8.72 5.96
CA ASP A 40 7.21 -9.64 4.88
C ASP A 40 7.89 -8.95 3.69
N GLY A 41 8.31 -7.69 3.87
CA GLY A 41 8.94 -6.90 2.81
C GLY A 41 7.97 -6.39 1.75
N THR A 42 6.66 -6.69 1.86
CA THR A 42 5.66 -6.06 1.00
C THR A 42 5.58 -4.57 1.34
N CYS A 43 6.04 -3.73 0.43
CA CYS A 43 5.97 -2.28 0.56
C CYS A 43 5.17 -1.66 -0.59
N GLY A 44 4.54 -0.52 -0.33
CA GLY A 44 3.81 0.24 -1.35
C GLY A 44 3.05 1.42 -0.77
N ALA A 45 2.24 2.06 -1.59
CA ALA A 45 1.36 3.14 -1.17
C ALA A 45 -0.06 2.94 -1.71
N VAL A 46 -1.05 3.33 -0.91
CA VAL A 46 -2.43 3.57 -1.35
C VAL A 46 -2.68 5.07 -1.26
N TYR A 47 -3.37 5.62 -2.25
CA TYR A 47 -3.71 7.03 -2.31
C TYR A 47 -5.15 7.24 -2.79
N ASP A 48 -5.70 8.42 -2.50
CA ASP A 48 -6.99 8.85 -3.02
C ASP A 48 -6.83 9.58 -4.36
N PRO A 49 -7.25 8.99 -5.48
CA PRO A 49 -7.14 9.61 -6.80
C PRO A 49 -8.07 10.82 -6.98
N ALA A 50 -9.03 11.07 -6.08
CA ALA A 50 -9.84 12.28 -6.11
C ALA A 50 -9.07 13.52 -5.61
N VAL A 51 -7.95 13.33 -4.91
CA VAL A 51 -7.17 14.42 -4.29
C VAL A 51 -5.80 14.58 -4.94
N ILE A 52 -5.13 13.48 -5.34
CA ILE A 52 -3.77 13.52 -5.91
C ILE A 52 -3.61 12.56 -7.10
N ASP A 53 -2.93 13.03 -8.15
CA ASP A 53 -2.64 12.22 -9.34
C ASP A 53 -1.52 11.19 -9.07
N GLY A 54 -1.61 10.03 -9.72
CA GLY A 54 -0.64 8.96 -9.57
C GLY A 54 0.80 9.35 -9.94
N ALA A 55 0.99 10.26 -10.91
CA ALA A 55 2.31 10.76 -11.27
C ALA A 55 2.97 11.56 -10.13
N VAL A 56 2.19 12.38 -9.42
CA VAL A 56 2.68 13.14 -8.26
C VAL A 56 3.03 12.20 -7.11
N VAL A 57 2.21 11.18 -6.87
CA VAL A 57 2.52 10.15 -5.85
C VAL A 57 3.83 9.43 -6.20
N ALA A 58 4.04 9.08 -7.47
CA ALA A 58 5.27 8.43 -7.91
C ALA A 58 6.50 9.32 -7.68
N GLU A 59 6.42 10.62 -7.98
CA GLU A 59 7.49 11.58 -7.72
C GLU A 59 7.78 11.73 -6.20
N MET A 60 6.74 11.80 -5.37
CA MET A 60 6.91 11.85 -3.92
C MET A 60 7.59 10.59 -3.36
N LEU A 61 7.25 9.42 -3.90
CA LEU A 61 7.89 8.17 -3.51
C LEU A 61 9.34 8.10 -3.98
N ASP A 62 9.64 8.51 -5.22
CA ASP A 62 11.01 8.57 -5.74
C ASP A 62 11.89 9.52 -4.91
N HIS A 63 11.34 10.67 -4.49
CA HIS A 63 12.04 11.59 -3.60
C HIS A 63 12.35 11.02 -2.21
N ALA A 64 11.50 10.11 -1.71
CA ALA A 64 11.62 9.54 -0.37
C ALA A 64 12.53 8.31 -0.30
N LEU A 65 12.93 7.75 -1.45
CA LEU A 65 13.74 6.54 -1.59
C LEU A 65 15.22 6.87 -1.85
#